data_AF-A0A2V9MCR4-F1
#
_entry.id   AF-A0A2V9MCR4-F1
#
_cell.length_a   1.000
_cell.length_b   1.000
_cell.length_c   1.000
_cell.angle_alpha   90.00
_cell.angle_beta   90.00
_cell.angle_gamma   90.00
#
_symmetry.space_group_name_H-M   'P 1'
#
loop_
_entity.id
_entity.type
_entity.pdbx_description
1 polymer ?
#
loop_
_entity_poly.entity_id
_entity_poly.type
_entity_poly.pdbx_seq_one_letter_code
_entity_poly.pdbx_strand_id
1 'polypeptide(L)'
;MAEQGARLTTLGKIISVLLILGLVGVGVYVVARRSLGPGGKLGEPGSAEAPQSEAPDATGVTTVKEYKYVPADRLPPVKGVSQYKWNANEKMLRFSYNVWAGWLPVIAANHGTKPNAESVFSKKYGFKVEMVLMDDPVAARDAFAAGEVHTLWGTVDMMVLFAPELTRDSRTAPRISQQIDWSNGGDGIVVRGGIHSVSDLRKKTVTLAQNSPSEYYLTSLLLSAGLRPADITTKYTATAFEAAAAFVADKKVDACVSWAPDIYKIPDRVAGTRVLSSTADANKLIADVYAFRADFVRDHPDVVEGLVAGIFEGMDLVKEKPEQAAKWMADAFGMKPEEVMSMRNDAHATNFAENVQFFLNSSNPTNFERTWKNAAYVYRELGRISAPAPFDQVMDFSFIQNLQKKGSFAQQKVESVATFTPSSFRKVPAEAPILTQTIRINFYPNSANP
;
A
#
# COMPACT_ATOMS: atom_id res chain seq x y z
N MET A 1 -14.36 -14.44 -49.73
CA MET A 1 -13.12 -14.33 -50.52
C MET A 1 -12.00 -14.98 -49.73
N ALA A 2 -11.18 -15.82 -50.36
CA ALA A 2 -10.24 -16.72 -49.70
C ALA A 2 -9.00 -16.02 -49.11
N GLU A 3 -8.59 -16.48 -47.93
CA GLU A 3 -7.34 -16.12 -47.24
C GLU A 3 -6.13 -16.64 -48.03
N GLN A 4 -5.30 -15.73 -48.56
CA GLN A 4 -3.99 -16.09 -49.10
C GLN A 4 -2.95 -16.06 -47.97
N GLY A 5 -2.58 -17.23 -47.47
CA GLY A 5 -1.47 -17.40 -46.54
C GLY A 5 -0.13 -16.98 -47.19
N ALA A 6 0.61 -16.14 -46.48
CA ALA A 6 1.92 -15.64 -46.92
C ALA A 6 2.91 -16.81 -47.11
N ARG A 7 3.37 -17.04 -48.35
CA ARG A 7 4.41 -18.01 -48.67
C ARG A 7 5.78 -17.33 -48.64
N LEU A 8 6.74 -17.92 -47.92
CA LEU A 8 8.14 -17.45 -47.93
C LEU A 8 8.69 -17.44 -49.36
N THR A 9 9.32 -16.33 -49.72
CA THR A 9 10.04 -16.15 -50.98
C THR A 9 11.19 -17.14 -51.08
N THR A 10 11.63 -17.45 -52.31
CA THR A 10 12.76 -18.36 -52.57
C THR A 10 14.02 -17.96 -51.81
N LEU A 11 14.26 -16.64 -51.68
CA LEU A 11 15.35 -16.08 -50.88
C LEU A 11 15.18 -16.35 -49.38
N GLY A 12 13.96 -16.20 -48.85
CA GLY A 12 13.65 -16.50 -47.45
C GLY A 12 13.83 -17.98 -47.09
N LYS A 13 13.56 -18.90 -48.03
CA LYS A 13 13.84 -20.33 -47.83
C LYS A 13 15.33 -20.63 -47.75
N ILE A 14 16.14 -19.98 -48.59
CA ILE A 14 17.61 -20.16 -48.60
C ILE A 14 18.23 -19.66 -47.28
N ILE A 15 17.80 -18.49 -46.80
CA ILE A 15 18.30 -17.91 -45.54
C ILE A 15 17.93 -18.81 -44.35
N SER A 16 16.70 -19.31 -44.30
CA SER A 16 16.27 -20.23 -43.23
C SER A 16 17.05 -21.54 -43.22
N VAL A 17 17.38 -22.10 -44.39
CA VAL A 17 18.20 -23.32 -44.48
C VAL A 17 19.62 -23.06 -43.98
N LEU A 18 20.23 -21.93 -44.32
CA LEU A 18 21.57 -21.57 -43.84
C LEU A 18 21.61 -21.37 -42.32
N LEU A 19 20.57 -20.77 -41.73
CA LEU A 19 20.45 -20.61 -40.28
C LEU A 19 20.32 -21.96 -39.55
N ILE A 20 19.52 -22.88 -40.10
CA ILE A 20 19.35 -24.23 -39.52
C ILE A 20 20.66 -25.01 -39.61
N LEU A 21 21.36 -24.96 -40.74
CA LEU A 21 22.67 -25.63 -40.90
C LEU A 21 23.73 -25.04 -39.96
N GLY A 22 23.72 -23.73 -39.74
CA GLY A 22 24.60 -23.06 -38.76
C GLY A 22 24.35 -23.56 -37.33
N LEU A 23 23.09 -23.67 -36.90
CA LEU A 23 22.73 -24.16 -35.57
C LEU A 23 23.10 -25.63 -35.37
N VAL A 24 22.90 -26.47 -36.40
CA VAL A 24 23.31 -27.88 -36.36
C VAL A 24 24.83 -28.01 -36.28
N GLY A 25 25.57 -27.21 -37.05
CA GLY A 25 27.04 -27.18 -37.02
C GLY A 25 27.60 -26.82 -35.64
N VAL A 26 27.02 -25.82 -34.97
CA VAL A 26 27.39 -25.45 -33.59
C VAL A 26 27.07 -26.57 -32.60
N GLY A 27 25.91 -27.22 -32.74
CA GLY A 27 25.53 -28.37 -31.91
C GLY A 27 26.51 -29.53 -32.02
N VAL A 28 26.91 -29.90 -33.24
CA VAL A 28 27.90 -30.97 -33.49
C VAL A 28 29.27 -30.61 -32.92
N TYR A 29 29.71 -29.35 -33.07
CA TYR A 29 30.99 -28.88 -32.53
C TYR A 29 31.05 -28.98 -30.99
N VAL A 30 29.97 -28.62 -30.30
CA VAL A 30 29.90 -28.68 -28.83
C VAL A 30 29.94 -30.13 -28.32
N VAL A 31 29.26 -31.06 -29.02
CA VAL A 31 29.25 -32.48 -28.66
C VAL A 31 30.61 -33.14 -28.94
N ALA A 32 31.22 -32.86 -30.10
CA ALA A 32 32.53 -33.40 -30.45
C ALA A 32 33.63 -32.95 -29.48
N ARG A 33 33.55 -31.71 -28.97
CA ARG A 33 34.51 -31.17 -28.01
C ARG A 33 34.34 -31.75 -26.60
N ARG A 34 33.15 -32.21 -26.23
CA ARG A 34 32.90 -32.93 -24.96
C ARG A 34 33.41 -34.37 -25.00
N SER A 35 33.42 -35.01 -26.16
CA SER A 35 33.86 -36.41 -26.32
C SER A 35 35.36 -36.59 -26.56
N LEU A 36 36.12 -35.51 -26.78
CA LEU A 36 37.57 -35.54 -27.03
C LEU A 36 38.31 -34.61 -26.07
N GLY A 37 38.28 -34.93 -24.78
CA GLY A 37 39.21 -34.37 -23.79
C GLY A 37 40.55 -35.13 -23.82
N PRO A 38 41.70 -34.45 -23.81
CA PRO A 38 43.00 -35.11 -23.86
C PRO A 38 43.40 -35.64 -22.48
N GLY A 39 43.50 -36.97 -22.33
CA GLY A 39 44.20 -37.58 -21.19
C GLY A 39 43.55 -38.83 -20.58
N GLY A 40 43.25 -39.86 -21.37
CA GLY A 40 42.83 -41.17 -20.85
C GLY A 40 43.82 -42.29 -21.24
N LYS A 41 44.52 -42.87 -20.24
CA LYS A 41 45.14 -44.20 -20.38
C LYS A 41 44.05 -45.27 -20.18
N LEU A 42 44.09 -46.31 -21.00
CA LEU A 42 43.17 -47.45 -20.97
C LEU A 42 43.43 -48.38 -19.78
N GLY A 43 42.34 -48.92 -19.20
CA GLY A 43 42.30 -50.10 -18.33
C GLY A 43 41.02 -50.89 -18.58
N GLU A 44 41.16 -52.21 -18.68
CA GLU A 44 40.23 -53.25 -19.18
C GLU A 44 38.90 -53.46 -18.40
N PRO A 45 37.92 -54.20 -18.99
CA PRO A 45 36.59 -54.38 -18.43
C PRO A 45 36.54 -55.53 -17.40
N GLY A 46 36.10 -55.22 -16.17
CA GLY A 46 35.86 -56.20 -15.11
C GLY A 46 34.44 -56.13 -14.56
N SER A 47 33.73 -57.27 -14.70
CA SER A 47 32.64 -57.81 -13.86
C SER A 47 31.55 -56.91 -13.28
N ALA A 48 30.30 -57.29 -13.59
CA ALA A 48 29.07 -56.80 -13.00
C ALA A 48 28.97 -57.04 -11.48
N GLU A 49 28.56 -56.02 -10.73
CA GLU A 49 27.92 -56.14 -9.41
C GLU A 49 26.56 -55.41 -9.43
N ALA A 50 25.59 -56.01 -8.72
CA ALA A 50 24.19 -55.61 -8.66
C ALA A 50 23.98 -54.30 -7.85
N PRO A 51 22.79 -53.68 -7.90
CA PRO A 51 22.60 -52.27 -7.58
C PRO A 51 22.66 -52.02 -6.07
N GLN A 52 23.63 -51.21 -5.63
CA GLN A 52 23.56 -50.57 -4.33
C GLN A 52 22.85 -49.23 -4.50
N SER A 53 21.71 -49.08 -3.82
CA SER A 53 21.07 -47.78 -3.63
C SER A 53 22.05 -46.86 -2.90
N GLU A 54 22.44 -45.75 -3.54
CA GLU A 54 23.13 -44.67 -2.84
C GLU A 54 22.28 -44.26 -1.63
N ALA A 55 22.91 -44.24 -0.45
CA ALA A 55 22.31 -43.66 0.72
C ALA A 55 21.99 -42.18 0.45
N PRO A 56 20.89 -41.61 0.97
CA PRO A 56 20.58 -40.21 0.76
C PRO A 56 21.75 -39.35 1.23
N ASP A 57 22.30 -38.56 0.31
CA ASP A 57 23.26 -37.53 0.64
C ASP A 57 22.58 -36.50 1.55
N ALA A 58 22.84 -36.61 2.86
CA ALA A 58 22.31 -35.71 3.88
C ALA A 58 23.02 -34.35 3.91
N THR A 59 23.96 -34.10 2.98
CA THR A 59 24.62 -32.81 2.83
C THR A 59 24.04 -32.04 1.65
N GLY A 60 22.81 -31.56 1.83
CA GLY A 60 22.19 -30.62 0.90
C GLY A 60 23.08 -29.40 0.65
N VAL A 61 23.33 -29.12 -0.63
CA VAL A 61 24.10 -27.95 -1.13
C VAL A 61 23.38 -26.61 -0.89
N THR A 62 22.25 -26.61 -0.18
CA THR A 62 21.53 -25.39 0.20
C THR A 62 22.03 -24.88 1.54
N THR A 63 23.11 -24.10 1.54
CA THR A 63 23.35 -23.14 2.64
C THR A 63 22.40 -21.96 2.50
N VAL A 64 21.09 -22.21 2.57
CA VAL A 64 20.17 -21.18 3.02
C VAL A 64 20.41 -21.09 4.52
N LYS A 65 21.36 -20.23 4.92
CA LYS A 65 21.28 -19.65 6.26
C LYS A 65 19.94 -18.94 6.28
N GLU A 66 18.94 -19.53 6.93
CA GLU A 66 17.70 -18.83 7.24
C GLU A 66 18.07 -17.57 8.00
N TYR A 67 18.10 -16.44 7.30
CA TYR A 67 18.24 -15.15 7.93
C TYR A 67 16.93 -14.93 8.69
N LYS A 68 16.96 -15.17 10.00
CA LYS A 68 15.88 -14.81 10.89
C LYS A 68 15.81 -13.29 10.91
N TYR A 69 14.99 -12.72 10.03
CA TYR A 69 14.79 -11.29 9.92
C TYR A 69 14.28 -10.74 11.26
N VAL A 70 15.07 -9.88 11.88
CA VAL A 70 14.67 -9.08 13.04
C VAL A 70 14.56 -7.63 12.55
N PRO A 71 13.36 -7.04 12.54
CA PRO A 71 13.14 -5.69 11.98
C PRO A 71 14.01 -4.60 12.59
N ALA A 72 14.24 -4.68 13.91
CA ALA A 72 15.05 -3.72 14.63
C ALA A 72 16.47 -3.60 14.06
N ASP A 73 16.96 -4.65 13.38
CA ASP A 73 18.32 -4.66 12.81
C ASP A 73 18.43 -3.86 11.50
N ARG A 74 17.30 -3.53 10.86
CA ARG A 74 17.26 -2.79 9.57
C ARG A 74 16.73 -1.38 9.69
N LEU A 75 15.99 -1.08 10.76
CA LEU A 75 15.60 0.28 11.09
C LEU A 75 16.86 1.13 11.40
N PRO A 76 17.04 2.29 10.73
CA PRO A 76 18.21 3.13 10.98
C PRO A 76 18.27 3.60 12.44
N PRO A 77 19.45 3.59 13.08
CA PRO A 77 19.59 4.10 14.44
C PRO A 77 19.32 5.60 14.48
N VAL A 78 18.62 6.06 15.52
CA VAL A 78 18.39 7.48 15.76
C VAL A 78 19.66 8.12 16.33
N LYS A 79 20.18 9.13 15.63
CA LYS A 79 21.36 9.90 16.04
C LYS A 79 20.96 11.26 16.59
N GLY A 80 21.71 11.73 17.58
CA GLY A 80 21.51 13.05 18.18
C GLY A 80 20.40 13.11 19.23
N VAL A 81 20.16 14.32 19.73
CA VAL A 81 19.16 14.63 20.75
C VAL A 81 17.79 14.78 20.09
N SER A 82 16.78 14.19 20.71
CA SER A 82 15.40 14.27 20.25
C SER A 82 14.90 15.69 20.15
N GLN A 83 14.05 15.94 19.15
CA GLN A 83 13.48 17.26 18.90
C GLN A 83 11.98 17.12 18.62
N TYR A 84 11.21 16.87 19.67
CA TYR A 84 9.76 16.85 19.66
C TYR A 84 9.20 17.54 20.92
N LYS A 85 7.98 18.08 20.82
CA LYS A 85 7.30 18.73 21.95
C LYS A 85 6.58 17.70 22.81
N TRP A 86 7.16 17.38 23.96
CA TRP A 86 6.59 16.43 24.92
C TRP A 86 6.31 17.08 26.27
N ASN A 87 5.08 16.93 26.74
CA ASN A 87 4.70 17.29 28.10
C ASN A 87 4.88 16.07 29.01
N ALA A 88 6.00 16.02 29.74
CA ALA A 88 6.32 14.90 30.63
C ALA A 88 5.36 14.76 31.83
N ASN A 89 4.72 15.84 32.27
CA ASN A 89 3.79 15.81 33.39
C ASN A 89 2.44 15.20 33.00
N GLU A 90 1.96 15.51 31.80
CA GLU A 90 0.67 15.01 31.31
C GLU A 90 0.80 13.76 30.43
N LYS A 91 2.03 13.37 30.05
CA LYS A 91 2.32 12.30 29.09
C LYS A 91 1.43 12.42 27.86
N MET A 92 1.56 13.54 27.15
CA MET A 92 0.66 13.89 26.06
C MET A 92 1.25 13.55 24.70
N LEU A 93 0.66 12.56 24.04
CA LEU A 93 0.93 12.25 22.64
C LEU A 93 0.04 13.13 21.75
N ARG A 94 0.69 13.87 20.84
CA ARG A 94 0.04 14.66 19.78
C ARG A 94 -0.04 13.84 18.50
N PHE A 95 -1.25 13.45 18.12
CA PHE A 95 -1.56 12.60 16.97
C PHE A 95 -2.10 13.45 15.82
N SER A 96 -1.37 13.60 14.72
CA SER A 96 -1.91 14.32 13.55
C SER A 96 -2.97 13.47 12.85
N TYR A 97 -4.03 14.08 12.32
CA TYR A 97 -5.03 13.40 11.48
C TYR A 97 -5.65 14.36 10.46
N ASN A 98 -6.31 13.83 9.43
CA ASN A 98 -7.15 14.56 8.47
C ASN A 98 -8.63 14.17 8.64
N VAL A 99 -9.54 14.93 8.04
CA VAL A 99 -10.96 14.53 7.98
C VAL A 99 -11.09 13.29 7.08
N TRP A 100 -11.23 12.13 7.72
CA TRP A 100 -11.39 10.81 7.10
C TRP A 100 -12.09 9.85 8.07
N ALA A 101 -12.96 8.99 7.55
CA ALA A 101 -13.73 8.03 8.36
C ALA A 101 -12.86 6.94 9.01
N GLY A 102 -11.71 6.62 8.42
CA GLY A 102 -10.75 5.65 8.96
C GLY A 102 -10.25 5.97 10.36
N TRP A 103 -10.31 7.23 10.80
CA TRP A 103 -9.93 7.63 12.16
C TRP A 103 -10.97 7.29 13.23
N LEU A 104 -12.13 6.72 12.86
CA LEU A 104 -13.20 6.38 13.80
C LEU A 104 -12.74 5.51 14.98
N PRO A 105 -11.90 4.47 14.81
CA PRO A 105 -11.34 3.71 15.92
C PRO A 105 -10.46 4.55 16.86
N VAL A 106 -9.66 5.47 16.31
CA VAL A 106 -8.78 6.33 17.13
C VAL A 106 -9.61 7.31 17.96
N ILE A 107 -10.62 7.92 17.34
CA ILE A 107 -11.57 8.82 18.01
C ILE A 107 -12.40 8.06 19.05
N ALA A 108 -12.80 6.81 18.76
CA ALA A 108 -13.51 5.96 19.70
C ALA A 108 -12.64 5.58 20.90
N ALA A 109 -11.37 5.18 20.70
CA ALA A 109 -10.45 4.90 21.79
C ALA A 109 -10.17 6.14 22.65
N ASN A 110 -10.13 7.33 22.03
CA ASN A 110 -9.85 8.59 22.72
C ASN A 110 -11.09 9.29 23.32
N HIS A 111 -12.31 8.83 23.00
CA HIS A 111 -13.58 9.51 23.30
C HIS A 111 -13.64 10.95 22.76
N GLY A 112 -13.25 11.14 21.50
CA GLY A 112 -13.16 12.46 20.85
C GLY A 112 -11.72 12.82 20.45
N THR A 113 -11.47 14.08 20.10
CA THR A 113 -10.16 14.54 19.62
C THR A 113 -9.30 15.23 20.70
N LYS A 114 -9.88 15.53 21.86
CA LYS A 114 -9.18 16.20 22.97
C LYS A 114 -8.58 15.20 23.95
N PRO A 115 -7.50 15.57 24.67
CA PRO A 115 -6.98 14.78 25.77
C PRO A 115 -8.08 14.40 26.77
N ASN A 116 -8.27 13.11 27.01
CA ASN A 116 -9.35 12.61 27.86
C ASN A 116 -8.83 11.60 28.89
N ALA A 117 -9.05 11.85 30.18
CA ALA A 117 -8.66 10.93 31.26
C ALA A 117 -9.46 9.62 31.25
N GLU A 118 -10.63 9.63 30.63
CA GLU A 118 -11.51 8.47 30.52
C GLU A 118 -11.24 7.63 29.27
N SER A 119 -10.31 8.05 28.41
CA SER A 119 -9.95 7.30 27.20
C SER A 119 -9.31 5.96 27.50
N VAL A 120 -9.33 5.07 26.50
CA VAL A 120 -8.55 3.82 26.50
C VAL A 120 -7.07 4.12 26.78
N PHE A 121 -6.52 5.13 26.09
CA PHE A 121 -5.12 5.54 26.23
C PHE A 121 -4.77 5.91 27.67
N SER A 122 -5.60 6.73 28.33
CA SER A 122 -5.35 7.15 29.70
C SER A 122 -5.54 6.02 30.70
N LYS A 123 -6.67 5.30 30.62
CA LYS A 123 -7.03 4.30 31.63
C LYS A 123 -6.17 3.03 31.57
N LYS A 124 -5.79 2.60 30.38
CA LYS A 124 -5.08 1.33 30.19
C LYS A 124 -3.60 1.49 29.93
N TYR A 125 -3.20 2.59 29.29
CA TYR A 125 -1.81 2.79 28.86
C TYR A 125 -1.13 3.99 29.52
N GLY A 126 -1.84 4.79 30.32
CA GLY A 126 -1.26 5.80 31.20
C GLY A 126 -0.75 7.05 30.49
N PHE A 127 -1.27 7.37 29.30
CA PHE A 127 -0.94 8.59 28.55
C PHE A 127 -2.19 9.18 27.88
N LYS A 128 -2.16 10.47 27.55
CA LYS A 128 -3.27 11.17 26.88
C LYS A 128 -2.97 11.38 25.40
N VAL A 129 -4.01 11.39 24.57
CA VAL A 129 -3.89 11.72 23.14
C VAL A 129 -4.60 13.03 22.82
N GLU A 130 -3.86 13.97 22.26
CA GLU A 130 -4.40 15.15 21.58
C GLU A 130 -4.38 14.89 20.08
N MET A 131 -5.55 14.80 19.44
CA MET A 131 -5.65 14.69 18.00
C MET A 131 -5.62 16.09 17.37
N VAL A 132 -4.68 16.31 16.46
CA VAL A 132 -4.45 17.61 15.81
C VAL A 132 -4.84 17.54 14.34
N LEU A 133 -5.87 18.29 13.96
CA LEU A 133 -6.39 18.31 12.58
C LEU A 133 -5.39 19.00 11.65
N MET A 134 -4.98 18.32 10.60
CA MET A 134 -4.02 18.77 9.59
C MET A 134 -4.38 18.19 8.22
N ASP A 135 -5.40 18.72 7.54
CA ASP A 135 -5.86 18.18 6.26
C ASP A 135 -4.86 18.33 5.10
N ASP A 136 -3.98 19.33 5.16
CA ASP A 136 -2.92 19.52 4.17
C ASP A 136 -1.76 18.54 4.45
N PRO A 137 -1.47 17.59 3.53
CA PRO A 137 -0.38 16.63 3.69
C PRO A 137 1.00 17.26 3.91
N VAL A 138 1.27 18.40 3.25
CA VAL A 138 2.55 19.10 3.33
C VAL A 138 2.70 19.76 4.68
N ALA A 139 1.64 20.43 5.16
CA ALA A 139 1.63 21.03 6.50
C ALA A 139 1.79 19.97 7.59
N ALA A 140 1.12 18.81 7.46
CA ALA A 140 1.25 17.69 8.38
C ALA A 140 2.69 17.14 8.42
N ARG A 141 3.30 16.92 7.25
CA ARG A 141 4.71 16.50 7.13
C ARG A 141 5.65 17.51 7.80
N ASP A 142 5.45 18.80 7.57
CA ASP A 142 6.32 19.85 8.10
C ASP A 142 6.19 19.97 9.62
N ALA A 143 4.97 19.87 10.15
CA ALA A 143 4.73 19.79 11.60
C ALA A 143 5.38 18.54 12.23
N PHE A 144 5.30 17.39 11.55
CA PHE A 144 5.97 16.16 11.97
C PHE A 144 7.49 16.32 11.97
N ALA A 145 8.08 16.89 10.92
CA ALA A 145 9.51 17.14 10.83
C ALA A 145 10.00 18.12 11.92
N ALA A 146 9.23 19.17 12.18
CA ALA A 146 9.50 20.17 13.22
C ALA A 146 9.29 19.65 14.66
N GLY A 147 8.67 18.48 14.83
CA GLY A 147 8.42 17.89 16.15
C GLY A 147 7.21 18.49 16.88
N GLU A 148 6.32 19.15 16.14
CA GLU A 148 5.05 19.71 16.63
C GLU A 148 3.99 18.63 16.90
N VAL A 149 4.13 17.49 16.22
CA VAL A 149 3.33 16.26 16.39
C VAL A 149 4.26 15.06 16.45
N HIS A 150 3.81 13.99 17.10
CA HIS A 150 4.60 12.76 17.28
C HIS A 150 4.30 11.73 16.20
N THR A 151 3.11 11.82 15.59
CA THR A 151 2.69 11.00 14.46
C THR A 151 2.45 11.85 13.22
N LEU A 152 2.61 11.23 12.06
CA LEU A 152 2.21 11.73 10.75
C LEU A 152 1.15 10.79 10.19
N TRP A 153 -0.04 11.31 9.95
CA TRP A 153 -1.07 10.58 9.21
C TRP A 153 -0.69 10.44 7.73
N GLY A 154 -1.20 9.42 7.07
CA GLY A 154 -1.12 9.32 5.62
C GLY A 154 -1.30 7.89 5.14
N THR A 155 -1.17 7.71 3.84
CA THR A 155 -1.25 6.40 3.21
C THR A 155 0.15 5.85 2.96
N VAL A 156 0.29 4.55 2.68
CA VAL A 156 1.59 3.95 2.36
C VAL A 156 2.28 4.70 1.20
N ASP A 157 1.52 5.14 0.19
CA ASP A 157 2.08 5.89 -0.93
C ASP A 157 2.60 7.28 -0.50
N MET A 158 1.87 7.99 0.37
CA MET A 158 2.36 9.26 0.93
C MET A 158 3.64 9.07 1.72
N MET A 159 3.73 7.98 2.50
CA MET A 159 4.93 7.67 3.26
C MET A 159 6.12 7.38 2.34
N VAL A 160 5.89 6.71 1.20
CA VAL A 160 6.91 6.51 0.17
C VAL A 160 7.40 7.86 -0.37
N LEU A 161 6.48 8.79 -0.62
CA LEU A 161 6.80 10.13 -1.12
C LEU A 161 7.57 10.99 -0.12
N PHE A 162 7.24 10.92 1.17
CA PHE A 162 7.84 11.74 2.21
C PHE A 162 9.10 11.15 2.82
N ALA A 163 9.25 9.83 2.85
CA ALA A 163 10.38 9.17 3.50
C ALA A 163 11.76 9.62 3.00
N PRO A 164 12.03 9.84 1.70
CA PRO A 164 13.35 10.30 1.24
C PRO A 164 13.82 11.61 1.88
N GLU A 165 12.89 12.54 2.14
CA GLU A 165 13.22 13.80 2.83
C GLU A 165 13.30 13.58 4.34
N LEU A 166 12.31 12.93 4.92
CA LEU A 166 12.21 12.71 6.37
C LEU A 166 13.34 11.85 6.93
N THR A 167 13.97 10.99 6.12
CA THR A 167 15.09 10.14 6.54
C THR A 167 16.45 10.85 6.51
N ARG A 168 16.54 12.07 5.98
CA ARG A 168 17.78 12.87 6.02
C ARG A 168 18.19 13.22 7.44
N ASP A 169 17.21 13.39 8.32
CA ASP A 169 17.40 13.42 9.76
C ASP A 169 16.91 12.09 10.36
N SER A 170 17.83 11.35 10.98
CA SER A 170 17.51 10.05 11.60
C SER A 170 16.44 10.11 12.69
N ARG A 171 16.17 11.29 13.27
CA ARG A 171 15.14 11.51 14.29
C ARG A 171 13.73 11.52 13.69
N THR A 172 13.60 12.07 12.50
CA THR A 172 12.33 12.17 11.76
C THR A 172 12.08 11.00 10.83
N ALA A 173 13.02 10.05 10.73
CA ALA A 173 12.82 8.85 9.92
C ALA A 173 11.48 8.17 10.34
N PRO A 174 10.52 7.99 9.41
CA PRO A 174 9.21 7.49 9.78
C PRO A 174 9.30 6.05 10.28
N ARG A 175 8.48 5.72 11.28
CA ARG A 175 8.28 4.37 11.82
C ARG A 175 6.81 4.01 11.68
N ILE A 176 6.49 3.17 10.69
CA ILE A 176 5.12 2.76 10.38
C ILE A 176 4.86 1.41 11.03
N SER A 177 3.95 1.41 12.01
CA SER A 177 3.75 0.26 12.89
C SER A 177 2.34 -0.32 12.88
N GLN A 178 1.41 0.35 12.20
CA GLN A 178 0.02 -0.06 12.15
C GLN A 178 -0.64 0.46 10.87
N GLN A 179 -1.49 -0.38 10.29
CA GLN A 179 -2.48 -0.04 9.29
C GLN A 179 -3.80 0.27 9.98
N ILE A 180 -4.41 1.40 9.60
CA ILE A 180 -5.69 1.86 10.13
C ILE A 180 -6.82 1.24 9.32
N ASP A 181 -6.78 1.40 8.00
CA ASP A 181 -7.80 0.90 7.11
C ASP A 181 -7.27 0.67 5.68
N TRP A 182 -8.12 0.04 4.87
CA TRP A 182 -8.08 0.17 3.42
C TRP A 182 -9.22 1.10 2.99
N SER A 183 -8.94 2.09 2.15
CA SER A 183 -10.00 2.84 1.48
C SER A 183 -10.88 1.88 0.66
N ASN A 184 -12.19 1.94 0.88
CA ASN A 184 -13.18 0.98 0.41
C ASN A 184 -14.40 1.71 -0.18
N GLY A 185 -14.15 2.55 -1.17
CA GLY A 185 -15.12 3.45 -1.80
C GLY A 185 -14.77 4.90 -1.56
N GLY A 186 -14.24 5.24 -0.39
CA GLY A 186 -14.17 6.62 0.08
C GLY A 186 -13.29 7.55 -0.75
N ASP A 187 -12.36 7.05 -1.56
CA ASP A 187 -11.62 7.86 -2.54
C ASP A 187 -12.21 7.64 -3.94
N GLY A 188 -12.36 8.72 -4.70
CA GLY A 188 -12.98 8.61 -6.02
C GLY A 188 -12.60 9.71 -6.99
N ILE A 189 -12.92 9.45 -8.26
CA ILE A 189 -12.85 10.42 -9.36
C ILE A 189 -14.26 10.81 -9.75
N VAL A 190 -14.60 12.09 -9.67
CA VAL A 190 -15.83 12.65 -10.24
C VAL A 190 -15.49 13.39 -11.53
N VAL A 191 -16.31 13.17 -12.55
CA VAL A 191 -16.11 13.71 -13.91
C VAL A 191 -17.37 14.39 -14.43
N ARG A 192 -17.19 15.30 -15.40
CA ARG A 192 -18.29 15.83 -16.21
C ARG A 192 -18.73 14.83 -17.28
N GLY A 193 -19.98 14.95 -17.72
CA GLY A 193 -20.73 13.89 -18.41
C GLY A 193 -20.06 13.22 -19.63
N GLY A 194 -19.26 13.95 -20.42
CA GLY A 194 -18.61 13.41 -21.62
C GLY A 194 -17.43 12.46 -21.39
N ILE A 195 -17.09 12.14 -20.14
CA ILE A 195 -15.94 11.30 -19.77
C ILE A 195 -16.45 9.98 -19.22
N HIS A 196 -16.24 8.87 -19.94
CA HIS A 196 -16.80 7.56 -19.63
C HIS A 196 -15.78 6.53 -19.14
N SER A 197 -14.51 6.79 -19.39
CA SER A 197 -13.41 5.94 -18.97
C SER A 197 -12.22 6.80 -18.52
N VAL A 198 -11.26 6.18 -17.83
CA VAL A 198 -10.00 6.84 -17.48
C VAL A 198 -9.25 7.30 -18.74
N SER A 199 -9.36 6.55 -19.85
CA SER A 199 -8.77 6.92 -21.15
C SER A 199 -9.29 8.26 -21.69
N ASP A 200 -10.54 8.62 -21.38
CA ASP A 200 -11.15 9.88 -21.81
C ASP A 200 -10.60 11.10 -21.06
N LEU A 201 -9.80 10.89 -20.01
CA LEU A 201 -9.09 11.96 -19.30
C LEU A 201 -7.93 12.53 -20.13
N ARG A 202 -7.54 11.91 -21.25
CA ARG A 202 -6.49 12.43 -22.13
C ARG A 202 -6.83 13.87 -22.57
N LYS A 203 -5.87 14.78 -22.36
CA LYS A 203 -5.94 16.24 -22.59
C LYS A 203 -6.99 16.96 -21.75
N LYS A 204 -7.51 16.34 -20.69
CA LYS A 204 -8.46 16.94 -19.76
C LYS A 204 -7.76 17.61 -18.59
N THR A 205 -8.46 18.54 -17.96
CA THR A 205 -8.01 19.21 -16.73
C THR A 205 -8.58 18.49 -15.52
N VAL A 206 -7.71 17.99 -14.64
CA VAL A 206 -8.09 17.26 -13.42
C VAL A 206 -7.59 18.01 -12.20
N THR A 207 -8.45 18.25 -11.21
CA THR A 207 -8.06 18.88 -9.95
C THR A 207 -7.91 17.85 -8.83
N LEU A 208 -6.86 17.96 -8.02
CA LEU A 208 -6.60 17.06 -6.89
C LEU A 208 -5.64 17.69 -5.88
N ALA A 209 -5.63 17.17 -4.64
CA ALA A 209 -4.68 17.57 -3.62
C ALA A 209 -3.28 17.03 -3.91
N GLN A 210 -2.26 17.89 -3.91
CA GLN A 210 -0.89 17.46 -4.16
C GLN A 210 -0.35 16.58 -3.02
N ASN A 211 0.51 15.62 -3.33
CA ASN A 211 1.18 14.76 -2.34
C ASN A 211 0.20 13.99 -1.46
N SER A 212 -0.90 13.53 -2.05
CA SER A 212 -2.02 12.89 -1.35
C SER A 212 -2.41 11.56 -2.01
N PRO A 213 -3.22 10.72 -1.34
CA PRO A 213 -3.83 9.54 -1.94
C PRO A 213 -4.53 9.84 -3.27
N SER A 214 -5.11 11.04 -3.45
CA SER A 214 -5.77 11.43 -4.69
C SER A 214 -4.79 11.47 -5.88
N GLU A 215 -3.54 11.87 -5.66
CA GLU A 215 -2.51 11.88 -6.70
C GLU A 215 -2.09 10.45 -7.07
N TYR A 216 -1.86 9.60 -6.06
CA TYR A 216 -1.51 8.19 -6.27
C TYR A 216 -2.63 7.41 -6.94
N TYR A 217 -3.87 7.63 -6.51
CA TYR A 217 -5.07 6.99 -7.04
C TYR A 217 -5.22 7.32 -8.53
N LEU A 218 -5.26 8.61 -8.88
CA LEU A 218 -5.36 9.03 -10.27
C LEU A 218 -4.22 8.47 -11.12
N THR A 219 -2.99 8.57 -10.64
CA THR A 219 -1.81 8.12 -11.38
C THR A 219 -1.87 6.62 -11.65
N SER A 220 -2.22 5.83 -10.63
CA SER A 220 -2.34 4.37 -10.76
C SER A 220 -3.35 4.01 -11.84
N LEU A 221 -4.51 4.68 -11.85
CA LEU A 221 -5.54 4.48 -12.87
C LEU A 221 -5.08 4.91 -14.27
N LEU A 222 -4.41 6.06 -14.40
CA LEU A 222 -3.86 6.54 -15.67
C LEU A 222 -2.87 5.51 -16.25
N LEU A 223 -1.93 5.03 -15.44
CA LEU A 223 -0.95 4.03 -15.85
C LEU A 223 -1.62 2.71 -16.27
N SER A 224 -2.63 2.24 -15.53
CA SER A 224 -3.41 1.06 -15.90
C SER A 224 -4.18 1.25 -17.22
N ALA A 225 -4.59 2.47 -17.54
CA ALA A 225 -5.23 2.83 -18.81
C ALA A 225 -4.23 3.12 -19.95
N GLY A 226 -2.92 2.97 -19.72
CA GLY A 226 -1.88 3.29 -20.71
C GLY A 226 -1.72 4.79 -20.98
N LEU A 227 -2.19 5.65 -20.06
CA LEU A 227 -1.98 7.09 -20.07
C LEU A 227 -0.74 7.45 -19.26
N ARG A 228 -0.02 8.47 -19.71
CA ARG A 228 1.00 9.12 -18.91
C ARG A 228 0.37 10.30 -18.16
N PRO A 229 0.88 10.67 -16.98
CA PRO A 229 0.39 11.85 -16.27
C PRO A 229 0.60 13.16 -17.05
N ALA A 230 1.60 13.22 -17.93
CA ALA A 230 1.78 14.31 -18.89
C ALA A 230 0.70 14.37 -20.00
N ASP A 231 -0.12 13.34 -20.15
CA ASP A 231 -1.24 13.32 -21.09
C ASP A 231 -2.47 14.06 -20.55
N ILE A 232 -2.44 14.55 -19.30
CA ILE A 232 -3.49 15.37 -18.67
C ILE A 232 -2.92 16.68 -18.13
N THR A 233 -3.78 17.64 -17.80
CA THR A 233 -3.40 18.86 -17.07
C THR A 233 -3.85 18.73 -15.63
N THR A 234 -2.92 18.61 -14.68
CA THR A 234 -3.26 18.55 -13.25
C THR A 234 -3.27 19.95 -12.63
N LYS A 235 -4.39 20.31 -11.99
CA LYS A 235 -4.52 21.50 -11.13
C LYS A 235 -4.41 21.07 -9.68
N TYR A 236 -3.29 21.40 -9.04
CA TYR A 236 -3.06 21.05 -7.65
C TYR A 236 -3.77 22.00 -6.69
N THR A 237 -4.28 21.46 -5.60
CA THR A 237 -4.79 22.18 -4.42
C THR A 237 -4.05 21.71 -3.16
N ALA A 238 -4.21 22.42 -2.04
CA ALA A 238 -3.58 22.04 -0.77
C ALA A 238 -4.31 20.84 -0.13
N THR A 239 -5.65 20.84 -0.20
CA THR A 239 -6.48 19.77 0.37
C THR A 239 -7.43 19.18 -0.67
N ALA A 240 -7.96 17.99 -0.40
CA ALA A 240 -8.92 17.38 -1.32
C ALA A 240 -10.31 18.02 -1.24
N PHE A 241 -10.63 18.68 -0.12
CA PHE A 241 -11.80 19.53 0.01
C PHE A 241 -11.71 20.75 -0.91
N GLU A 242 -10.53 21.38 -0.99
CA GLU A 242 -10.27 22.43 -1.97
C GLU A 242 -10.36 21.93 -3.41
N ALA A 243 -9.91 20.71 -3.69
CA ALA A 243 -10.06 20.09 -5.02
C ALA A 243 -11.55 19.95 -5.39
N ALA A 244 -12.36 19.39 -4.48
CA ALA A 244 -13.79 19.24 -4.68
C ALA A 244 -14.47 20.61 -4.88
N ALA A 245 -14.15 21.59 -4.05
CA ALA A 245 -14.68 22.95 -4.17
C ALA A 245 -14.27 23.61 -5.49
N ALA A 246 -13.01 23.45 -5.93
CA ALA A 246 -12.51 23.98 -7.19
C ALA A 246 -13.24 23.37 -8.40
N PHE A 247 -13.55 22.08 -8.37
CA PHE A 247 -14.34 21.42 -9.42
C PHE A 247 -15.78 21.91 -9.47
N VAL A 248 -16.41 22.13 -8.31
CA VAL A 248 -17.78 22.68 -8.25
C VAL A 248 -17.81 24.11 -8.79
N ALA A 249 -16.81 24.94 -8.42
CA ALA A 249 -16.75 26.35 -8.80
C ALA A 249 -16.35 26.59 -10.26
N ASP A 250 -15.46 25.77 -10.83
CA ASP A 250 -14.90 25.98 -12.15
C ASP A 250 -15.39 24.93 -13.17
N LYS A 251 -16.25 25.38 -14.09
CA LYS A 251 -16.79 24.54 -15.18
C LYS A 251 -15.73 24.11 -16.20
N LYS A 252 -14.54 24.71 -16.21
CA LYS A 252 -13.42 24.33 -17.09
C LYS A 252 -12.63 23.15 -16.55
N VAL A 253 -12.79 22.77 -15.29
CA VAL A 253 -12.20 21.56 -14.72
C VAL A 253 -13.08 20.38 -15.12
N ASP A 254 -12.49 19.40 -15.79
CA ASP A 254 -13.19 18.24 -16.37
C ASP A 254 -13.42 17.13 -15.34
N ALA A 255 -12.50 16.98 -14.37
CA ALA A 255 -12.54 15.96 -13.33
C ALA A 255 -11.94 16.43 -12.00
N CYS A 256 -12.36 15.79 -10.91
CA CYS A 256 -11.85 15.98 -9.56
C CYS A 256 -11.49 14.63 -8.95
N VAL A 257 -10.38 14.57 -8.23
CA VAL A 257 -10.06 13.45 -7.34
C VAL A 257 -10.06 13.95 -5.92
N SER A 258 -10.85 13.30 -5.07
CA SER A 258 -11.07 13.68 -3.67
C SER A 258 -11.57 12.46 -2.89
N TRP A 259 -11.85 12.63 -1.61
CA TRP A 259 -12.36 11.58 -0.72
C TRP A 259 -13.63 11.99 0.02
N ALA A 260 -14.22 11.02 0.72
CA ALA A 260 -15.43 11.16 1.51
C ALA A 260 -15.20 12.12 2.69
N PRO A 261 -16.17 12.99 3.05
CA PRO A 261 -17.57 12.96 2.61
C PRO A 261 -17.86 13.62 1.26
N ASP A 262 -16.97 14.46 0.74
CA ASP A 262 -17.35 15.44 -0.28
C ASP A 262 -17.51 14.85 -1.67
N ILE A 263 -16.67 13.87 -2.04
CA ILE A 263 -16.63 13.32 -3.40
C ILE A 263 -18.00 12.80 -3.87
N TYR A 264 -18.76 12.15 -2.99
CA TYR A 264 -20.07 11.59 -3.34
C TYR A 264 -21.21 12.59 -3.36
N LYS A 265 -21.05 13.76 -2.72
CA LYS A 265 -22.07 14.80 -2.68
C LYS A 265 -22.02 15.70 -3.93
N ILE A 266 -20.97 15.59 -4.75
CA ILE A 266 -20.82 16.41 -5.96
C ILE A 266 -21.91 16.12 -7.01
N PRO A 267 -22.22 14.85 -7.37
CA PRO A 267 -23.27 14.54 -8.35
C PRO A 267 -24.65 15.11 -7.98
N ASP A 268 -24.97 15.17 -6.68
CA ASP A 268 -26.23 15.73 -6.20
C ASP A 268 -26.32 17.26 -6.37
N ARG A 269 -25.17 17.94 -6.38
CA ARG A 269 -25.06 19.41 -6.40
C ARG A 269 -24.73 19.97 -7.78
N VAL A 270 -24.12 19.16 -8.64
CA VAL A 270 -23.63 19.60 -9.96
C VAL A 270 -24.19 18.69 -11.05
N ALA A 271 -25.25 19.17 -11.71
CA ALA A 271 -25.88 18.47 -12.81
C ALA A 271 -24.87 18.12 -13.93
N GLY A 272 -25.03 16.94 -14.52
CA GLY A 272 -24.15 16.44 -15.58
C GLY A 272 -22.77 16.00 -15.08
N THR A 273 -22.65 15.65 -13.80
CA THR A 273 -21.45 15.00 -13.23
C THR A 273 -21.78 13.60 -12.74
N ARG A 274 -20.75 12.77 -12.57
CA ARG A 274 -20.86 11.41 -12.03
C ARG A 274 -19.55 10.95 -11.42
N VAL A 275 -19.62 9.93 -10.57
CA VAL A 275 -18.44 9.15 -10.18
C VAL A 275 -17.99 8.29 -11.36
N LEU A 276 -16.73 8.42 -11.76
CA LEU A 276 -16.10 7.61 -12.80
C LEU A 276 -15.55 6.29 -12.22
N SER A 277 -14.91 6.38 -11.05
CA SER A 277 -14.35 5.23 -10.33
C SER A 277 -14.19 5.59 -8.87
N SER A 278 -14.22 4.56 -8.01
CA SER A 278 -13.91 4.69 -6.58
C SER A 278 -13.02 3.55 -6.10
N THR A 279 -12.50 3.66 -4.87
CA THR A 279 -11.73 2.57 -4.24
C THR A 279 -12.56 1.32 -3.94
N ALA A 280 -13.89 1.35 -4.13
CA ALA A 280 -14.72 0.14 -4.13
C ALA A 280 -14.40 -0.76 -5.33
N ASP A 281 -14.06 -0.17 -6.49
CA ASP A 281 -13.61 -0.89 -7.69
C ASP A 281 -12.10 -1.18 -7.63
N ALA A 282 -11.33 -0.24 -7.06
CA ALA A 282 -9.87 -0.32 -6.90
C ALA A 282 -9.48 -0.81 -5.50
N ASN A 283 -10.04 -1.94 -5.10
CA ASN A 283 -9.88 -2.47 -3.74
C ASN A 283 -8.40 -2.70 -3.39
N LYS A 284 -8.03 -2.40 -2.14
CA LYS A 284 -6.68 -2.53 -1.58
C LYS A 284 -5.60 -1.74 -2.33
N LEU A 285 -5.98 -0.62 -2.97
CA LEU A 285 -5.01 0.29 -3.58
C LEU A 285 -4.45 1.30 -2.57
N ILE A 286 -5.31 1.83 -1.70
CA ILE A 286 -4.96 2.86 -0.71
C ILE A 286 -4.99 2.25 0.69
N ALA A 287 -3.81 2.06 1.28
CA ALA A 287 -3.63 1.63 2.67
C ALA A 287 -3.36 2.83 3.55
N ASP A 288 -4.29 3.14 4.44
CA ASP A 288 -4.15 4.19 5.44
C ASP A 288 -3.32 3.68 6.62
N VAL A 289 -2.30 4.45 6.97
CA VAL A 289 -1.33 4.18 8.02
C VAL A 289 -1.08 5.46 8.81
N TYR A 290 -0.14 5.39 9.74
CA TYR A 290 0.50 6.56 10.29
C TYR A 290 1.94 6.20 10.64
N ALA A 291 2.81 7.20 10.68
CA ALA A 291 4.21 7.04 11.05
C ALA A 291 4.48 7.75 12.38
N PHE A 292 5.25 7.12 13.26
CA PHE A 292 5.87 7.80 14.38
C PHE A 292 7.20 8.43 13.97
N ARG A 293 7.62 9.47 14.69
CA ARG A 293 9.02 9.92 14.63
C ARG A 293 9.91 8.86 15.26
N ALA A 294 11.02 8.52 14.62
CA ALA A 294 11.95 7.51 15.17
C ALA A 294 12.51 7.91 16.54
N ASP A 295 12.79 9.19 16.79
CA ASP A 295 13.25 9.66 18.10
C ASP A 295 12.21 9.44 19.20
N PHE A 296 10.93 9.66 18.91
CA PHE A 296 9.84 9.37 19.82
C PHE A 296 9.69 7.85 20.10
N VAL A 297 9.83 7.01 19.07
CA VAL A 297 9.81 5.54 19.25
C VAL A 297 10.94 5.07 20.15
N ARG A 298 12.14 5.63 20.00
CA ARG A 298 13.29 5.32 20.85
C ARG A 298 13.06 5.70 22.31
N ASP A 299 12.49 6.89 22.53
CA ASP A 299 12.39 7.48 23.87
C ASP A 299 11.15 7.02 24.64
N HIS A 300 10.06 6.69 23.95
CA HIS A 300 8.75 6.31 24.52
C HIS A 300 8.13 5.05 23.87
N PRO A 301 8.85 3.90 23.82
CA PRO A 301 8.34 2.70 23.18
C PRO A 301 7.08 2.13 23.85
N ASP A 302 6.89 2.39 25.14
CA ASP A 302 5.70 2.02 25.90
C ASP A 302 4.46 2.80 25.45
N VAL A 303 4.61 4.11 25.20
CA VAL A 303 3.54 4.97 24.67
C VAL A 303 3.18 4.54 23.24
N VAL A 304 4.18 4.19 22.43
CA VAL A 304 3.98 3.71 21.05
C VAL A 304 3.22 2.39 21.03
N GLU A 305 3.66 1.39 21.82
CA GLU A 305 2.96 0.10 21.92
C GLU A 305 1.52 0.29 22.44
N GLY A 306 1.34 1.17 23.43
CA GLY A 306 0.03 1.50 23.99
C GLY A 306 -0.88 2.23 23.01
N LEU A 307 -0.35 3.08 22.12
CA LEU A 307 -1.14 3.72 21.06
C LEU A 307 -1.62 2.67 20.06
N VAL A 308 -0.71 1.82 19.56
CA VAL A 308 -1.04 0.75 18.61
C VAL A 308 -2.12 -0.18 19.19
N ALA A 309 -1.92 -0.63 20.44
CA ALA A 309 -2.87 -1.49 21.12
C ALA A 309 -4.22 -0.79 21.41
N GLY A 310 -4.19 0.45 21.88
CA GLY A 310 -5.41 1.22 22.15
C GLY A 310 -6.25 1.50 20.89
N ILE A 311 -5.62 1.62 19.72
CA ILE A 311 -6.34 1.75 18.45
C ILE A 311 -7.07 0.44 18.10
N PHE A 312 -6.47 -0.74 18.34
CA PHE A 312 -7.17 -2.02 18.15
C PHE A 312 -8.35 -2.18 19.12
N GLU A 313 -8.24 -1.69 20.34
CA GLU A 313 -9.40 -1.61 21.25
C GLU A 313 -10.45 -0.61 20.75
N GLY A 314 -10.03 0.50 20.16
CA GLY A 314 -10.90 1.43 19.46
C GLY A 314 -11.72 0.76 18.37
N MET A 315 -11.13 -0.19 17.63
CA MET A 315 -11.84 -0.97 16.61
C MET A 315 -12.92 -1.87 17.22
N ASP A 316 -12.62 -2.50 18.38
CA ASP A 316 -13.62 -3.26 19.13
C ASP A 316 -14.74 -2.35 19.65
N LEU A 317 -14.41 -1.16 20.18
CA LEU A 317 -15.40 -0.17 20.62
C LEU A 317 -16.31 0.30 19.49
N VAL A 318 -15.79 0.50 18.28
CA VAL A 318 -16.61 0.87 17.11
C VAL A 318 -17.58 -0.26 16.75
N LYS A 319 -17.18 -1.53 16.88
CA LYS A 319 -18.07 -2.67 16.65
C LYS A 319 -19.15 -2.79 17.72
N GLU A 320 -18.80 -2.57 18.97
CA GLU A 320 -19.71 -2.69 20.11
C GLU A 320 -20.67 -1.51 20.26
N LYS A 321 -20.20 -0.29 19.99
CA LYS A 321 -20.92 0.97 20.24
C LYS A 321 -20.78 1.96 19.07
N PRO A 322 -21.22 1.58 17.86
CA PRO A 322 -20.99 2.38 16.66
C PRO A 322 -21.64 3.77 16.73
N GLU A 323 -22.82 3.92 17.35
CA GLU A 323 -23.51 5.20 17.45
C GLU A 323 -22.77 6.19 18.34
N GLN A 324 -22.18 5.70 19.44
CA GLN A 324 -21.40 6.54 20.34
C GLN A 324 -20.08 6.99 19.70
N ALA A 325 -19.42 6.08 18.99
CA ALA A 325 -18.23 6.40 18.21
C ALA A 325 -18.55 7.44 17.12
N ALA A 326 -19.65 7.22 16.38
CA ALA A 326 -20.10 8.14 15.34
C ALA A 326 -20.43 9.53 15.90
N LYS A 327 -21.02 9.61 17.09
CA LYS A 327 -21.26 10.89 17.77
C LYS A 327 -19.96 11.64 18.05
N TRP A 328 -18.93 10.97 18.58
CA TRP A 328 -17.65 11.63 18.85
C TRP A 328 -16.96 12.14 17.58
N MET A 329 -17.02 11.36 16.48
CA MET A 329 -16.49 11.82 15.19
C MET A 329 -17.33 12.95 14.60
N ALA A 330 -18.66 12.89 14.72
CA ALA A 330 -19.56 13.94 14.26
C ALA A 330 -19.27 15.27 14.95
N ASP A 331 -19.08 15.25 16.28
CA ASP A 331 -18.66 16.41 17.06
C ASP A 331 -17.29 16.95 16.60
N ALA A 332 -16.35 16.06 16.26
CA ALA A 332 -15.02 16.44 15.80
C ALA A 332 -15.03 17.08 14.40
N PHE A 333 -15.88 16.61 13.49
CA PHE A 333 -15.88 17.04 12.09
C PHE A 333 -16.98 18.08 11.79
N GLY A 334 -17.82 18.43 12.77
CA GLY A 334 -18.96 19.32 12.57
C GLY A 334 -20.04 18.71 11.67
N MET A 335 -20.20 17.39 11.73
CA MET A 335 -21.13 16.61 10.90
C MET A 335 -22.31 16.09 11.72
N LYS A 336 -23.28 15.47 11.05
CA LYS A 336 -24.31 14.69 11.74
C LYS A 336 -23.83 13.25 12.01
N PRO A 337 -24.18 12.63 13.15
CA PRO A 337 -23.83 11.23 13.43
C PRO A 337 -24.29 10.25 12.35
N GLU A 338 -25.43 10.51 11.72
CA GLU A 338 -25.95 9.68 10.63
C GLU A 338 -25.04 9.72 9.39
N GLU A 339 -24.43 10.87 9.09
CA GLU A 339 -23.47 10.99 7.99
C GLU A 339 -22.19 10.19 8.28
N VAL A 340 -21.70 10.24 9.52
CA VAL A 340 -20.56 9.41 9.95
C VAL A 340 -20.90 7.92 9.83
N MET A 341 -22.09 7.52 10.26
CA MET A 341 -22.56 6.14 10.15
C MET A 341 -22.67 5.66 8.71
N SER A 342 -23.07 6.55 7.77
CA SER A 342 -23.06 6.22 6.34
C SER A 342 -21.65 6.07 5.79
N MET A 343 -20.70 6.89 6.23
CA MET A 343 -19.31 6.87 5.75
C MET A 343 -18.45 5.76 6.33
N ARG A 344 -18.88 5.09 7.41
CA ARG A 344 -18.07 4.03 8.04
C ARG A 344 -17.70 2.89 7.08
N ASN A 345 -18.46 2.70 6.01
CA ASN A 345 -18.22 1.66 5.01
C ASN A 345 -17.25 2.11 3.91
N ASP A 346 -16.95 3.41 3.83
CA ASP A 346 -15.98 3.99 2.90
C ASP A 346 -14.53 3.62 3.25
N ALA A 347 -14.32 3.12 4.47
CA ALA A 347 -13.05 2.66 5.03
C ALA A 347 -13.22 1.27 5.65
N HIS A 348 -12.44 0.28 5.21
CA HIS A 348 -12.37 -1.03 5.86
C HIS A 348 -11.33 -0.97 6.97
N ALA A 349 -11.76 -0.73 8.22
CA ALA A 349 -10.87 -0.73 9.37
C ALA A 349 -10.14 -2.07 9.51
N THR A 350 -8.80 -2.05 9.53
CA THR A 350 -7.98 -3.25 9.56
C THR A 350 -7.63 -3.67 10.99
N ASN A 351 -8.23 -4.75 11.46
CA ASN A 351 -8.03 -5.23 12.83
C ASN A 351 -6.64 -5.87 13.05
N PHE A 352 -6.38 -6.36 14.26
CA PHE A 352 -5.09 -6.94 14.64
C PHE A 352 -4.68 -8.11 13.74
N ALA A 353 -5.60 -9.04 13.45
CA ALA A 353 -5.31 -10.17 12.58
C ALA A 353 -4.98 -9.73 11.16
N GLU A 354 -5.63 -8.67 10.66
CA GLU A 354 -5.33 -8.09 9.35
C GLU A 354 -3.99 -7.35 9.33
N ASN A 355 -3.63 -6.66 10.41
CA ASN A 355 -2.30 -6.08 10.59
C ASN A 355 -1.20 -7.15 10.64
N VAL A 356 -1.46 -8.31 11.24
CA VAL A 356 -0.56 -9.48 11.16
C VAL A 356 -0.40 -9.93 9.70
N GLN A 357 -1.49 -10.01 8.93
CA GLN A 357 -1.40 -10.33 7.51
C GLN A 357 -0.66 -9.26 6.71
N PHE A 358 -0.80 -7.98 7.08
CA PHE A 358 -0.22 -6.87 6.34
C PHE A 358 1.28 -6.72 6.60
N PHE A 359 1.73 -6.84 7.85
CA PHE A 359 3.12 -6.62 8.23
C PHE A 359 3.97 -7.90 8.30
N LEU A 360 3.38 -9.03 8.71
CA LEU A 360 4.14 -10.25 9.05
C LEU A 360 4.02 -11.37 8.01
N ASN A 361 2.97 -11.36 7.18
CA ASN A 361 2.79 -12.37 6.14
C ASN A 361 3.40 -11.92 4.80
N SER A 362 4.61 -12.42 4.49
CA SER A 362 5.31 -12.16 3.22
C SER A 362 4.55 -12.67 1.98
N SER A 363 3.68 -13.68 2.17
CA SER A 363 2.90 -14.29 1.09
C SER A 363 1.58 -13.57 0.82
N ASN A 364 1.16 -12.64 1.68
CA ASN A 364 -0.02 -11.81 1.41
C ASN A 364 0.28 -10.89 0.20
N PRO A 365 -0.52 -10.95 -0.89
CA PRO A 365 -0.29 -10.14 -2.10
C PRO A 365 -0.40 -8.64 -1.85
N THR A 366 -1.05 -8.24 -0.75
CA THR A 366 -1.27 -6.85 -0.34
C THR A 366 -0.52 -6.49 0.95
N ASN A 367 0.55 -7.21 1.27
CA ASN A 367 1.39 -6.88 2.43
C ASN A 367 2.09 -5.52 2.27
N PHE A 368 2.67 -5.01 3.37
CA PHE A 368 3.32 -3.70 3.40
C PHE A 368 4.43 -3.58 2.35
N GLU A 369 5.33 -4.56 2.23
CA GLU A 369 6.45 -4.51 1.29
C GLU A 369 5.98 -4.38 -0.16
N ARG A 370 4.98 -5.17 -0.57
CA ARG A 370 4.43 -5.12 -1.93
C ARG A 370 3.74 -3.79 -2.18
N THR A 371 2.92 -3.34 -1.23
CA THR A 371 2.24 -2.03 -1.30
C THR A 371 3.25 -0.88 -1.40
N TRP A 372 4.29 -0.88 -0.58
CA TRP A 372 5.39 0.09 -0.61
C TRP A 372 6.12 0.10 -1.95
N LYS A 373 6.52 -1.09 -2.45
CA LYS A 373 7.23 -1.21 -3.74
C LYS A 373 6.37 -0.77 -4.92
N ASN A 374 5.08 -1.07 -4.91
CA ASN A 374 4.16 -0.63 -5.95
C ASN A 374 4.03 0.90 -5.97
N ALA A 375 3.83 1.52 -4.81
CA ALA A 375 3.79 2.98 -4.71
C ALA A 375 5.12 3.63 -5.11
N ALA A 376 6.26 3.06 -4.68
CA ALA A 376 7.58 3.53 -5.06
C ALA A 376 7.82 3.44 -6.58
N TYR A 377 7.35 2.37 -7.22
CA TYR A 377 7.38 2.24 -8.67
C TYR A 377 6.59 3.37 -9.34
N VAL A 378 5.33 3.58 -8.95
CA VAL A 378 4.46 4.62 -9.53
C VAL A 378 5.11 6.00 -9.41
N TYR A 379 5.59 6.38 -8.23
CA TYR A 379 6.21 7.70 -8.04
C TYR A 379 7.58 7.85 -8.72
N ARG A 380 8.31 6.76 -8.95
CA ARG A 380 9.55 6.78 -9.74
C ARG A 380 9.26 6.95 -11.23
N GLU A 381 8.28 6.24 -11.78
CA GLU A 381 7.85 6.41 -13.18
C GLU A 381 7.32 7.82 -13.44
N LEU A 382 6.75 8.46 -12.42
CA LEU A 382 6.38 9.87 -12.43
C LEU A 382 7.56 10.86 -12.32
N GLY A 383 8.77 10.39 -12.00
CA GLY A 383 9.91 11.26 -11.70
C GLY A 383 9.76 12.06 -10.40
N ARG A 384 8.81 11.71 -9.52
CA ARG A 384 8.59 12.36 -8.22
C ARG A 384 9.63 11.91 -7.19
N ILE A 385 10.13 10.67 -7.33
CA ILE A 385 11.13 10.08 -6.45
C ILE A 385 12.19 9.40 -7.31
N SER A 386 13.46 9.77 -7.14
CA SER A 386 14.58 9.12 -7.82
C SER A 386 15.10 7.90 -7.03
N ALA A 387 15.18 8.02 -5.70
CA ALA A 387 15.66 6.98 -4.80
C ALA A 387 14.69 6.82 -3.62
N PRO A 388 13.74 5.87 -3.70
CA PRO A 388 12.82 5.62 -2.59
C PRO A 388 13.56 5.03 -1.38
N ALA A 389 13.11 5.36 -0.18
CA ALA A 389 13.60 4.70 1.03
C ALA A 389 13.24 3.20 0.99
N PRO A 390 14.14 2.30 1.43
CA PRO A 390 13.81 0.89 1.57
C PRO A 390 12.66 0.68 2.57
N PHE A 391 11.71 -0.20 2.25
CA PHE A 391 10.55 -0.46 3.10
C PHE A 391 10.97 -0.95 4.51
N ASP A 392 12.06 -1.70 4.60
CA ASP A 392 12.61 -2.25 5.84
C ASP A 392 13.35 -1.21 6.70
N GLN A 393 13.49 0.03 6.24
CA GLN A 393 14.03 1.16 7.02
C GLN A 393 12.94 2.06 7.63
N VAL A 394 11.68 1.80 7.30
CA VAL A 394 10.52 2.59 7.76
C VAL A 394 9.44 1.73 8.41
N MET A 395 9.32 0.46 8.00
CA MET A 395 8.37 -0.49 8.56
C MET A 395 8.86 -0.98 9.94
N ASP A 396 8.08 -0.71 10.98
CA ASP A 396 8.37 -1.15 12.33
C ASP A 396 7.23 -2.04 12.87
N PHE A 397 7.28 -3.32 12.49
CA PHE A 397 6.31 -4.33 12.92
C PHE A 397 6.64 -4.96 14.27
N SER A 398 7.64 -4.43 15.01
CA SER A 398 8.04 -4.97 16.31
C SER A 398 6.89 -4.93 17.33
N PHE A 399 6.07 -3.88 17.29
CA PHE A 399 4.88 -3.73 18.13
C PHE A 399 3.80 -4.78 17.84
N ILE A 400 3.51 -5.03 16.56
CA ILE A 400 2.58 -6.10 16.15
C ILE A 400 3.10 -7.47 16.59
N GLN A 401 4.40 -7.74 16.42
CA GLN A 401 5.01 -8.98 16.91
C GLN A 401 4.94 -9.13 18.43
N ASN A 402 5.18 -8.06 19.18
CA ASN A 402 5.13 -8.09 20.64
C ASN A 402 3.72 -8.38 21.13
N LEU A 403 2.71 -7.71 20.58
CA LEU A 403 1.30 -7.97 20.88
C LEU A 403 0.90 -9.40 20.51
N GLN A 404 1.37 -9.91 19.37
CA GLN A 404 1.10 -11.29 18.94
C GLN A 404 1.71 -12.31 19.91
N LYS A 405 2.96 -12.11 20.33
CA LYS A 405 3.64 -12.98 21.31
C LYS A 405 2.95 -12.97 22.67
N LYS A 406 2.37 -11.84 23.08
CA LYS A 406 1.56 -11.71 24.31
C LYS A 406 0.19 -12.38 24.19
N GLY A 407 -0.22 -12.83 23.00
CA GLY A 407 -1.56 -13.34 22.75
C GLY A 407 -2.65 -12.27 22.80
N SER A 408 -2.28 -10.98 22.69
CA SER A 408 -3.22 -9.87 22.68
C SER A 408 -4.11 -9.93 21.44
N PHE A 409 -5.38 -9.53 21.59
CA PHE A 409 -6.36 -9.44 20.51
C PHE A 409 -6.61 -10.76 19.73
N ALA A 410 -6.39 -11.93 20.36
CA ALA A 410 -6.63 -13.24 19.74
C ALA A 410 -8.08 -13.47 19.29
N GLN A 411 -9.03 -12.70 19.83
CA GLN A 411 -10.43 -12.70 19.41
C GLN A 411 -10.65 -12.06 18.03
N GLN A 412 -9.79 -11.13 17.60
CA GLN A 412 -9.89 -10.45 16.31
C GLN A 412 -9.42 -11.40 15.19
N LYS A 413 -10.23 -11.52 14.13
CA LYS A 413 -9.98 -12.43 13.00
C LYS A 413 -9.98 -11.65 11.70
N VAL A 414 -9.34 -12.18 10.67
CA VAL A 414 -9.37 -11.57 9.33
C VAL A 414 -10.83 -11.49 8.85
N GLU A 415 -11.31 -10.28 8.62
CA GLU A 415 -12.69 -9.99 8.20
C GLU A 415 -12.78 -9.72 6.69
N SER A 416 -11.69 -9.25 6.07
CA SER A 416 -11.61 -9.10 4.62
C SER A 416 -11.48 -10.46 3.91
N VAL A 417 -12.62 -11.09 3.61
CA VAL A 417 -12.68 -12.26 2.73
C VAL A 417 -12.79 -11.77 1.29
N ALA A 418 -11.82 -12.10 0.45
CA ALA A 418 -11.91 -11.84 -0.98
C ALA A 418 -13.02 -12.69 -1.60
N THR A 419 -14.18 -12.09 -1.84
CA THR A 419 -15.27 -12.76 -2.56
C THR A 419 -15.01 -12.64 -4.05
N PHE A 420 -14.37 -13.65 -4.65
CA PHE A 420 -14.34 -13.76 -6.10
C PHE A 420 -15.71 -14.26 -6.55
N THR A 421 -16.58 -13.36 -6.99
CA THR A 421 -17.80 -13.76 -7.70
C THR A 421 -17.38 -14.30 -9.07
N PRO A 422 -17.55 -15.60 -9.38
CA PRO A 422 -17.18 -16.13 -10.69
C PRO A 422 -18.11 -15.52 -11.74
N SER A 423 -17.64 -14.50 -12.47
CA SER A 423 -18.35 -13.99 -13.63
C SER A 423 -18.13 -14.94 -14.81
N SER A 424 -19.20 -15.49 -15.37
CA SER A 424 -19.11 -16.23 -16.63
C SER A 424 -18.64 -15.28 -17.74
N PHE A 425 -17.84 -15.79 -18.67
CA PHE A 425 -17.18 -15.05 -19.78
C PHE A 425 -18.13 -14.28 -20.73
N ARG A 426 -19.43 -14.25 -20.44
CA ARG A 426 -20.47 -13.54 -21.19
C ARG A 426 -21.34 -12.72 -20.25
N LYS A 427 -20.84 -11.53 -19.88
CA LYS A 427 -21.56 -10.28 -19.55
C LYS A 427 -20.68 -9.42 -18.64
N VAL A 428 -19.49 -9.07 -19.11
CA VAL A 428 -18.87 -7.83 -18.65
C VAL A 428 -19.13 -6.81 -19.74
N PRO A 429 -19.95 -5.77 -19.49
CA PRO A 429 -20.03 -4.63 -20.40
C PRO A 429 -18.61 -4.11 -20.62
N ALA A 430 -18.23 -3.85 -21.88
CA ALA A 430 -16.92 -3.29 -22.24
C ALA A 430 -16.65 -1.89 -21.64
N GLU A 431 -17.60 -1.35 -20.88
CA GLU A 431 -17.60 -0.01 -20.28
C GLU A 431 -17.27 0.02 -18.79
N ALA A 432 -17.16 -1.13 -18.12
CA ALA A 432 -16.65 -1.14 -16.74
C ALA A 432 -15.13 -0.89 -16.77
N PRO A 433 -14.57 0.02 -15.97
CA PRO A 433 -13.12 0.11 -15.80
C PRO A 433 -12.65 -1.14 -15.06
N ILE A 434 -12.35 -2.22 -15.80
CA ILE A 434 -11.80 -3.43 -15.22
C ILE A 434 -10.32 -3.14 -14.90
N LEU A 435 -10.04 -2.81 -13.65
CA LEU A 435 -8.68 -2.87 -13.10
C LEU A 435 -8.28 -4.33 -12.94
N THR A 436 -7.69 -4.92 -13.97
CA THR A 436 -7.03 -6.22 -13.84
C THR A 436 -5.60 -6.01 -13.34
N GLN A 437 -5.40 -6.06 -12.01
CA GLN A 437 -4.06 -6.38 -11.51
C GLN A 437 -3.70 -7.79 -11.96
N THR A 438 -2.75 -7.91 -12.88
CA THR A 438 -2.19 -9.21 -13.23
C THR A 438 -1.28 -9.67 -12.09
N ILE A 439 -1.84 -10.44 -11.16
CA ILE A 439 -1.06 -11.10 -10.11
C ILE A 439 -0.38 -12.32 -10.73
N ARG A 440 0.94 -12.27 -10.92
CA ARG A 440 1.73 -13.44 -11.33
C ARG A 440 2.20 -14.17 -10.08
N ILE A 441 1.58 -15.31 -9.80
CA ILE A 441 1.97 -16.21 -8.71
C ILE A 441 2.87 -17.29 -9.31
N ASN A 442 4.14 -17.35 -8.89
CA ASN A 442 5.12 -18.30 -9.42
C ASN A 442 5.37 -19.40 -8.39
N PHE A 443 4.81 -20.58 -8.60
CA PHE A 443 5.08 -21.72 -7.72
C PHE A 443 6.42 -22.38 -8.06
N TYR A 444 7.14 -22.80 -7.03
CA TYR A 444 8.20 -23.80 -7.21
C TYR A 444 7.59 -25.13 -7.65
N PRO A 445 8.26 -25.92 -8.50
CA PRO A 445 7.81 -27.28 -8.84
C PRO A 445 7.54 -28.09 -7.56
N ASN A 446 6.35 -28.69 -7.47
CA ASN A 446 5.89 -29.50 -6.32
C ASN A 446 5.74 -28.76 -4.98
N SER A 447 5.59 -27.44 -4.97
CA SER A 447 5.28 -26.65 -3.76
C SER A 447 3.86 -26.08 -3.84
N ALA A 448 3.09 -26.20 -2.76
CA ALA A 448 1.84 -25.47 -2.56
C ALA A 448 2.07 -24.03 -2.05
N ASN A 449 3.31 -23.68 -1.72
CA ASN A 449 3.70 -22.34 -1.31
C ASN A 449 4.18 -21.55 -2.55
N PRO A 450 3.54 -20.40 -2.84
CA PRO A 450 3.85 -19.56 -4.00
C PRO A 450 5.14 -18.73 -3.87
#